data_AF-A0A2A4NGL0-F1
#
_entry.id   AF-A0A2A4NGL0-F1
#
_cell.length_a   1.000
_cell.length_b   1.000
_cell.length_c   1.000
_cell.angle_alpha   90.00
_cell.angle_beta   90.00
_cell.angle_gamma   90.00
#
_symmetry.space_group_name_H-M   'P 1'
#
loop_
_entity.id
_entity.type
_entity.pdbx_description
1 polymer ?
#
loop_
_entity_poly.entity_id
_entity_poly.type
_entity_poly.pdbx_seq_one_letter_code
_entity_poly.pdbx_strand_id
1 'polypeptide(L)'
;MYRRVNSGRFIGLTTFGIVVVMAVFTWVMYGMAQQVFTMTDIMMDLSDSFKSMIEIQEKMAGDMHSMSVDITSMRADITAMSGGVTTMSGDITALNQNVGSMTGSMGGMTEAVRSIAVNLNRMTYDVGQATYALSNPMSYMWGNSFPF
;
A
#
# COMPACT_ATOMS: atom_id res chain seq x y z
N MET A 1 -74.55 -25.77 86.15
CA MET A 1 -73.96 -26.78 85.25
C MET A 1 -72.97 -26.10 84.31
N TYR A 2 -71.68 -26.13 84.64
CA TYR A 2 -70.62 -25.60 83.76
C TYR A 2 -70.48 -26.54 82.55
N ARG A 3 -71.23 -26.27 81.47
CA ARG A 3 -71.04 -26.99 80.21
C ARG A 3 -69.74 -26.47 79.62
N ARG A 4 -68.65 -27.24 79.78
CA ARG A 4 -67.42 -27.11 78.98
C ARG A 4 -67.80 -27.23 77.51
N VAL A 5 -68.09 -26.10 76.86
CA VAL A 5 -68.29 -26.03 75.42
C VAL A 5 -66.93 -25.72 74.78
N ASN A 6 -66.17 -26.78 74.51
CA ASN A 6 -65.27 -26.93 73.35
C ASN A 6 -64.52 -25.69 72.82
N SER A 7 -63.97 -24.80 73.67
CA SER A 7 -63.19 -23.63 73.22
C SER A 7 -61.95 -24.03 72.40
N GLY A 8 -61.43 -25.24 72.57
CA GLY A 8 -60.31 -25.77 71.77
C GLY A 8 -60.66 -26.08 70.30
N ARG A 9 -61.93 -26.37 69.98
CA ARG A 9 -62.34 -26.66 68.59
C ARG A 9 -62.52 -25.40 67.74
N PHE A 10 -63.01 -24.31 68.34
CA PHE A 10 -63.12 -23.01 67.68
C PHE A 10 -61.75 -22.37 67.46
N ILE A 11 -60.89 -22.37 68.48
CA ILE A 11 -59.49 -21.90 68.37
C ILE A 11 -58.70 -22.75 67.35
N GLY A 12 -58.92 -24.07 67.32
CA GLY A 12 -58.29 -24.94 66.32
C GLY A 12 -58.69 -24.59 64.89
N LEU A 13 -59.98 -24.33 64.64
CA LEU A 13 -60.49 -23.95 63.31
C LEU A 13 -59.98 -22.58 62.84
N THR A 14 -59.98 -21.56 63.71
CA THR A 14 -59.49 -20.22 63.34
C THR A 14 -57.99 -20.21 63.08
N THR A 15 -57.22 -20.93 63.91
CA THR A 15 -55.76 -21.04 63.73
C THR A 15 -55.42 -21.82 62.46
N PHE A 16 -56.12 -22.94 62.20
CA PHE A 16 -55.96 -23.70 60.97
C PHE A 16 -56.26 -22.86 59.72
N GLY A 17 -57.34 -22.06 59.75
CA GLY A 17 -57.67 -21.14 58.65
C GLY A 17 -56.56 -20.12 58.36
N ILE A 18 -55.95 -19.54 59.39
CA ILE A 18 -54.83 -18.58 59.25
C ILE A 18 -53.61 -19.27 58.63
N VAL A 19 -53.27 -20.48 59.08
CA VAL A 19 -52.12 -21.24 58.56
C VAL A 19 -52.30 -21.54 57.06
N VAL A 20 -53.51 -21.90 56.62
CA VAL A 20 -53.80 -22.14 55.20
C VAL A 20 -53.63 -20.85 54.38
N VAL A 21 -54.15 -19.72 54.85
CA VAL A 21 -53.97 -18.42 54.17
C VAL A 21 -52.49 -18.04 54.09
N MET A 22 -51.74 -18.22 55.17
CA MET A 22 -50.30 -17.94 55.20
C MET A 22 -49.52 -18.85 54.25
N ALA A 23 -49.88 -20.13 54.16
CA ALA A 23 -49.25 -21.06 53.22
C ALA A 23 -49.50 -20.63 51.75
N VAL A 24 -50.74 -20.27 51.40
CA VAL A 24 -51.09 -19.79 50.06
C VAL A 24 -50.37 -18.48 49.74
N PHE A 25 -50.39 -17.52 50.68
CA PHE A 25 -49.70 -16.25 50.51
C PHE A 25 -48.20 -16.44 50.30
N THR A 26 -47.56 -17.28 51.12
CA THR A 26 -46.13 -17.60 51.01
C THR A 26 -45.82 -18.25 49.66
N TRP A 27 -46.67 -19.16 49.18
CA TRP A 27 -46.49 -19.81 47.89
C TRP A 27 -46.60 -18.82 46.72
N VAL A 28 -47.59 -17.92 46.73
CA VAL A 28 -47.73 -16.87 45.71
C VAL A 28 -46.54 -15.92 45.73
N MET A 29 -46.15 -15.43 46.92
CA MET A 29 -45.01 -14.53 47.08
C MET A 29 -43.70 -15.20 46.64
N TYR A 30 -43.54 -16.50 46.92
CA TYR A 30 -42.39 -17.27 46.47
C TYR A 30 -42.33 -17.37 44.93
N GLY A 31 -43.46 -17.67 44.28
CA GLY A 31 -43.54 -17.70 42.82
C GLY A 31 -43.25 -16.35 42.16
N MET A 32 -43.80 -15.27 42.70
CA MET A 32 -43.52 -13.91 42.23
C MET A 32 -42.06 -13.51 42.46
N ALA A 33 -41.48 -13.86 43.61
CA ALA A 33 -40.08 -13.58 43.91
C ALA A 33 -39.13 -14.28 42.92
N GLN A 34 -39.39 -15.54 42.59
CA GLN A 34 -38.56 -16.28 41.63
C GLN A 34 -38.57 -15.62 40.24
N GLN A 35 -39.72 -15.14 39.77
CA GLN A 35 -39.82 -14.44 38.50
C GLN A 35 -39.02 -13.12 38.50
N VAL A 36 -39.07 -12.35 39.60
CA VAL A 36 -38.29 -11.11 39.74
C VAL A 36 -36.79 -11.38 39.70
N PHE A 37 -36.32 -12.45 40.34
CA PHE A 37 -34.90 -12.85 40.26
C PHE A 37 -34.48 -13.19 38.84
N THR A 38 -35.28 -13.98 38.10
CA THR A 38 -34.97 -14.29 36.69
C THR A 38 -34.96 -13.06 35.79
N MET A 39 -35.85 -12.09 36.03
CA MET A 39 -35.82 -10.83 35.27
C MET A 39 -34.59 -9.99 35.60
N THR A 40 -34.17 -9.97 36.87
CA THR A 40 -32.96 -9.26 37.29
C THR A 40 -31.71 -9.83 36.63
N ASP A 41 -31.61 -11.15 36.55
CA ASP A 41 -30.50 -11.87 35.90
C ASP A 41 -30.42 -11.53 34.40
N ILE A 42 -31.56 -11.61 33.70
CA ILE A 42 -31.65 -11.24 32.27
C ILE A 42 -31.27 -9.77 32.06
N MET A 43 -31.71 -8.86 32.94
CA MET A 43 -31.34 -7.44 32.83
C MET A 43 -29.84 -7.22 33.04
N MET A 44 -29.22 -8.00 33.92
CA MET A 44 -27.77 -7.94 34.17
C MET A 44 -26.99 -8.45 32.96
N ASP A 45 -27.38 -9.61 32.40
CA ASP A 45 -26.80 -10.17 31.17
C ASP A 45 -26.93 -9.23 29.97
N LEU A 46 -28.10 -8.59 29.83
CA LEU A 46 -28.34 -7.58 28.80
C LEU A 46 -27.42 -6.37 28.99
N SER A 47 -27.27 -5.89 30.23
CA SER A 47 -26.36 -4.77 30.54
C SER A 47 -24.91 -5.10 30.17
N ASP A 48 -24.45 -6.31 30.49
CA ASP A 48 -23.10 -6.75 30.15
C ASP A 48 -22.91 -6.92 28.64
N SER A 49 -23.93 -7.43 27.95
CA SER A 49 -23.94 -7.53 26.48
C SER A 49 -23.87 -6.14 25.82
N PHE A 50 -24.61 -5.16 26.34
CA PHE A 50 -24.55 -3.78 25.88
C PHE A 50 -23.18 -3.15 26.11
N LYS A 51 -22.56 -3.40 27.27
CA LYS A 51 -21.22 -2.92 27.55
C LYS A 51 -20.20 -3.49 26.55
N SER A 52 -20.24 -4.80 26.32
CA SER A 52 -19.39 -5.46 25.33
C SER A 52 -19.60 -4.91 23.91
N MET A 53 -20.85 -4.65 23.52
CA MET A 53 -21.16 -4.04 22.23
C MET A 53 -20.55 -2.64 22.09
N ILE A 54 -20.61 -1.82 23.13
CA ILE A 54 -20.01 -0.48 23.13
C ILE A 54 -18.49 -0.57 22.99
N GLU A 55 -17.84 -1.47 23.74
CA GLU A 55 -16.39 -1.68 23.66
C GLU A 55 -15.96 -2.13 22.25
N ILE A 56 -16.71 -3.04 21.61
CA ILE A 56 -16.45 -3.46 20.23
C ILE A 56 -16.64 -2.29 19.26
N GLN A 57 -17.68 -1.47 19.45
CA GLN A 57 -17.90 -0.27 18.61
C GLN A 57 -16.77 0.74 18.73
N GLU A 58 -16.26 0.99 19.94
CA GLU A 58 -15.12 1.87 20.16
C GLU A 58 -13.86 1.33 19.49
N LYS A 59 -13.58 0.03 19.63
CA LYS A 59 -12.46 -0.62 18.95
C LYS A 59 -12.58 -0.51 17.43
N MET A 60 -13.75 -0.80 16.86
CA MET A 60 -13.98 -0.68 15.42
C MET A 60 -13.77 0.76 14.92
N ALA A 61 -14.20 1.76 15.68
CA ALA A 61 -13.95 3.16 15.35
C ALA A 61 -12.45 3.49 15.34
N GLY A 62 -11.70 2.96 16.32
CA GLY A 62 -10.24 3.08 16.38
C GLY A 62 -9.53 2.39 15.21
N ASP A 63 -9.95 1.18 14.86
CA ASP A 63 -9.41 0.42 13.72
C ASP A 63 -9.70 1.16 12.41
N MET A 64 -10.92 1.68 12.22
CA MET A 64 -11.28 2.50 11.05
C MET A 64 -10.45 3.79 10.96
N HIS A 65 -10.20 4.46 12.09
CA HIS A 65 -9.35 5.65 12.12
C HIS A 65 -7.92 5.32 11.71
N SER A 66 -7.35 4.23 12.24
CA SER A 66 -6.00 3.76 11.91
C SER A 66 -5.89 3.42 10.42
N MET A 67 -6.85 2.68 9.88
CA MET A 67 -6.92 2.40 8.44
C MET A 67 -6.97 3.68 7.59
N SER A 68 -7.71 4.71 8.02
CA SER A 68 -7.76 5.99 7.32
C SER A 68 -6.41 6.71 7.30
N VAL A 69 -5.65 6.62 8.39
CA VAL A 69 -4.29 7.17 8.48
C VAL A 69 -3.35 6.41 7.53
N ASP A 70 -3.39 5.07 7.57
CA ASP A 70 -2.58 4.22 6.69
C ASP A 70 -2.85 4.49 5.21
N ILE A 71 -4.12 4.60 4.82
CA ILE A 71 -4.53 4.96 3.44
C ILE A 71 -3.98 6.32 3.05
N THR A 72 -3.95 7.29 3.96
CA THR A 72 -3.41 8.63 3.70
C THR A 72 -1.89 8.57 3.48
N SER A 73 -1.17 7.81 4.30
CA SER A 73 0.28 7.59 4.13
C SER A 73 0.58 6.91 2.80
N MET A 74 -0.13 5.83 2.46
CA MET A 74 0.02 5.14 1.19
C MET A 74 -0.20 6.06 -0.02
N ARG A 75 -1.17 6.99 0.04
CA ARG A 75 -1.39 7.97 -1.03
C ARG A 75 -0.22 8.92 -1.20
N ALA A 76 0.41 9.34 -0.09
CA ALA A 76 1.62 10.17 -0.14
C ALA A 76 2.78 9.41 -0.78
N ASP A 77 3.00 8.15 -0.38
CA ASP A 77 4.05 7.29 -0.94
C ASP A 77 3.86 7.06 -2.43
N ILE A 78 2.63 6.76 -2.88
CA ILE A 78 2.30 6.60 -4.31
C ILE A 78 2.59 7.89 -5.09
N THR A 79 2.28 9.05 -4.52
CA THR A 79 2.54 10.35 -5.15
C THR A 79 4.05 10.59 -5.29
N ALA A 80 4.83 10.30 -4.25
CA ALA A 80 6.28 10.43 -4.28
C ALA A 80 6.91 9.47 -5.32
N MET A 81 6.44 8.22 -5.37
CA MET A 81 6.86 7.24 -6.38
C MET A 81 6.55 7.72 -7.79
N SER A 82 5.34 8.24 -8.03
CA SER A 82 4.96 8.80 -9.33
C SER A 82 5.87 9.94 -9.74
N GLY A 83 6.22 10.83 -8.82
CA GLY A 83 7.20 11.90 -9.06
C GLY A 83 8.57 11.36 -9.45
N GLY A 84 9.07 10.36 -8.71
CA GLY A 84 10.34 9.69 -9.00
C GLY A 84 10.38 9.04 -10.39
N VAL A 85 9.28 8.39 -10.80
CA VAL A 85 9.16 7.81 -12.16
C VAL A 85 9.19 8.90 -13.23
N THR A 86 8.53 10.03 -13.02
CA THR A 86 8.57 11.17 -13.96
C THR A 86 9.99 11.72 -14.11
N THR A 87 10.72 11.91 -13.00
CA THR A 87 12.13 12.34 -13.04
C THR A 87 12.99 11.37 -13.84
N MET A 88 12.88 10.07 -13.54
CA MET A 88 13.64 9.03 -14.24
C MET A 88 13.36 9.00 -15.75
N SER A 89 12.09 9.20 -16.15
CA SER A 89 11.73 9.31 -17.57
C SER A 89 12.38 10.54 -18.24
N GLY A 90 12.50 11.64 -17.51
CA GLY A 90 13.24 12.82 -17.96
C GLY A 90 14.73 12.53 -18.16
N ASP A 91 15.36 11.89 -17.18
CA ASP A 91 16.78 11.52 -17.23
C ASP A 91 17.08 10.57 -18.40
N ILE A 92 16.24 9.56 -18.62
CA ILE A 92 16.37 8.64 -19.76
C ILE A 92 16.28 9.40 -21.09
N THR A 93 15.37 10.36 -21.20
CA THR A 93 15.23 11.19 -22.41
C THR A 93 16.49 12.01 -22.67
N ALA A 94 17.05 12.63 -21.63
CA ALA A 94 18.30 13.40 -21.74
C ALA A 94 19.48 12.49 -22.11
N LEU A 95 19.59 11.31 -21.51
CA LEU A 95 20.61 10.32 -21.87
C LEU A 95 20.52 9.92 -23.34
N ASN A 96 19.31 9.68 -23.86
CA ASN A 96 19.12 9.33 -25.26
C ASN A 96 19.57 10.45 -26.21
N GLN A 97 19.32 11.72 -25.86
CA GLN A 97 19.81 12.87 -26.63
C GLN A 97 21.34 12.97 -26.62
N ASN A 98 21.96 12.73 -25.46
CA ASN A 98 23.41 12.72 -25.32
C ASN A 98 24.04 11.62 -26.18
N VAL A 99 23.49 10.40 -26.12
CA VAL A 99 23.93 9.27 -26.95
C VAL A 99 23.79 9.61 -28.43
N GLY A 100 22.65 10.17 -28.87
CA GLY A 100 22.47 10.61 -30.25
C GLY A 100 23.52 11.63 -30.71
N SER A 101 23.84 12.60 -29.84
CA SER A 101 24.88 13.62 -30.11
C SER A 101 26.28 13.01 -30.21
N MET A 102 26.60 12.04 -29.36
CA MET A 102 27.86 11.30 -29.42
C MET A 102 27.95 10.48 -30.71
N THR A 103 26.89 9.77 -31.10
CA THR A 103 26.83 9.02 -32.36
C THR A 103 27.06 9.94 -33.56
N GLY A 104 26.42 11.11 -33.61
CA GLY A 104 26.65 12.10 -34.66
C GLY A 104 28.10 12.58 -34.72
N SER A 105 28.69 12.88 -33.56
CA SER A 105 30.09 13.31 -33.45
C SER A 105 31.06 12.22 -33.93
N MET A 106 30.81 10.96 -33.56
CA MET A 106 31.60 9.81 -34.03
C MET A 106 31.48 9.60 -35.55
N GLY A 107 30.30 9.80 -36.12
CA GLY A 107 30.10 9.81 -37.57
C GLY A 107 30.95 10.89 -38.24
N GLY A 108 30.91 12.12 -37.72
CA GLY A 108 31.73 13.23 -38.22
C GLY A 108 33.23 12.95 -38.15
N MET A 109 33.71 12.38 -37.04
CA MET A 109 35.12 11.96 -36.90
C MET A 109 35.50 10.88 -37.92
N THR A 110 34.61 9.92 -38.18
CA THR A 110 34.85 8.85 -39.16
C THR A 110 35.04 9.42 -40.56
N GLU A 111 34.20 10.38 -40.97
CA GLU A 111 34.32 11.05 -42.26
C GLU A 111 35.59 11.91 -42.35
N ALA A 112 35.94 12.61 -41.27
CA ALA A 112 37.17 13.39 -41.21
C ALA A 112 38.41 12.49 -41.39
N VAL A 113 38.47 11.36 -40.70
CA VAL A 113 39.56 10.37 -40.84
C VAL A 113 39.61 9.81 -42.26
N ARG A 114 38.45 9.53 -42.89
CA ARG A 114 38.40 9.08 -44.28
C ARG A 114 38.94 10.12 -45.26
N SER A 115 38.60 11.40 -45.06
CA SER A 115 39.13 12.51 -45.85
C SER A 115 40.65 12.62 -45.72
N ILE A 116 41.17 12.51 -44.50
CA ILE A 116 42.62 12.48 -44.25
C ILE A 116 43.28 11.32 -45.00
N ALA A 117 42.71 10.12 -44.96
CA ALA A 117 43.24 8.97 -45.69
C ALA A 117 43.30 9.21 -47.21
N VAL A 118 42.28 9.84 -47.80
CA VAL A 118 42.29 10.22 -49.22
C VAL A 118 43.38 11.24 -49.52
N ASN A 119 43.52 12.27 -48.69
CA ASN A 119 44.55 13.30 -48.87
C ASN A 119 45.96 12.72 -48.76
N LEU A 120 46.20 11.79 -47.82
CA LEU A 120 47.48 11.11 -47.67
C LEU A 120 47.81 10.23 -48.89
N ASN A 121 46.82 9.55 -49.48
CA ASN A 121 47.03 8.79 -50.71
C ASN A 121 47.43 9.70 -51.88
N ARG A 122 46.78 10.86 -52.03
CA ARG A 122 47.15 11.86 -53.05
C ARG A 122 48.56 12.40 -52.81
N MET A 123 48.88 12.77 -51.59
CA MET A 123 50.21 13.23 -51.22
C MET A 123 51.28 12.17 -51.52
N THR A 124 50.99 10.90 -51.23
CA THR A 124 51.89 9.77 -51.55
C THR A 124 52.14 9.66 -53.05
N TYR A 125 51.09 9.83 -53.87
CA TYR A 125 51.21 9.87 -55.32
C TYR A 125 52.05 11.05 -55.80
N ASP A 126 51.75 12.27 -55.34
CA ASP A 126 52.45 13.50 -55.75
C ASP A 126 53.94 13.45 -55.37
N VAL A 127 54.26 12.99 -54.16
CA VAL A 127 55.64 12.78 -53.70
C VAL A 127 56.33 11.71 -54.54
N GLY A 128 55.62 10.64 -54.90
CA GLY A 128 56.13 9.61 -55.82
C GLY A 128 56.53 10.22 -57.16
N GLN A 129 55.62 10.98 -57.81
CA GLN A 129 55.88 11.64 -59.09
C GLN A 129 57.06 12.62 -59.02
N ALA A 130 57.12 13.44 -57.96
CA ALA A 130 58.22 14.37 -57.74
C ALA A 130 59.56 13.63 -57.58
N THR A 131 59.57 12.50 -56.87
CA THR A 131 60.75 11.66 -56.68
C THR A 131 61.23 11.09 -58.02
N TYR A 132 60.31 10.55 -58.85
CA TYR A 132 60.64 10.04 -60.18
C TYR A 132 61.23 11.14 -61.09
N ALA A 133 60.64 12.34 -61.09
CA ALA A 133 61.15 13.46 -61.86
C ALA A 133 62.57 13.87 -61.41
N LEU A 134 62.84 13.84 -60.10
CA LEU A 134 64.15 14.19 -59.54
C LEU A 134 65.22 13.13 -59.83
N SER A 135 64.87 11.85 -59.80
CA SER A 135 65.82 10.75 -60.06
C SER A 135 66.14 10.56 -61.55
N ASN A 136 65.26 11.03 -62.47
CA ASN A 136 65.42 10.83 -63.91
C ASN A 136 65.23 12.13 -64.73
N PRO A 137 66.05 13.18 -64.50
CA PRO A 137 65.81 14.52 -65.05
C PRO A 137 65.86 14.56 -66.59
N MET A 138 66.71 13.75 -67.22
CA MET A 138 66.82 13.69 -68.69
C MET A 138 65.58 13.08 -69.35
N SER A 139 64.94 12.08 -68.72
CA SER A 139 63.69 11.48 -69.21
C SER A 139 62.52 12.46 -69.10
N TYR A 140 62.52 13.30 -68.05
CA TYR A 140 61.49 14.30 -67.85
C TYR A 140 61.65 15.52 -68.77
N MET A 141 62.89 15.92 -69.08
CA MET A 141 63.18 17.07 -69.95
C MET A 141 63.17 16.78 -71.46
N TRP A 142 63.45 15.54 -71.87
CA TRP A 142 63.63 15.16 -73.29
C TRP A 142 62.81 13.95 -73.74
N GLY A 143 62.03 13.32 -72.85
CA GLY A 143 61.20 12.16 -73.16
C GLY A 143 59.84 12.54 -73.73
N ASN A 144 59.63 12.28 -75.03
CA ASN A 144 58.30 12.28 -75.62
C ASN A 144 57.45 11.16 -75.01
N SER A 145 56.23 11.52 -74.60
CA SER A 145 55.10 10.67 -74.18
C SER A 145 54.97 10.48 -72.67
N PHE A 146 54.16 11.36 -72.10
CA PHE A 146 53.51 11.25 -70.80
C PHE A 146 52.89 9.85 -70.62
N PRO A 147 53.33 9.06 -69.63
CA PRO A 147 52.57 7.91 -69.19
C PRO A 147 51.47 8.42 -68.25
N PHE A 148 50.22 8.25 -68.69
CA PHE A 148 49.06 8.20 -67.81
C PHE A 148 49.16 6.96 -66.91
#